data_AF-A0A842QMC1-F1
#
_entry.id   AF-A0A842QMC1-F1
#
_cell.length_a   1.000
_cell.length_b   1.000
_cell.length_c   1.000
_cell.angle_alpha   90.00
_cell.angle_beta   90.00
_cell.angle_gamma   90.00
#
_symmetry.space_group_name_H-M   'P 1'
#
loop_
_entity.id
_entity.type
_entity.pdbx_description
1 polymer ?
#
loop_
_entity_poly.entity_id
_entity_poly.type
_entity_poly.pdbx_seq_one_letter_code
_entity_poly.pdbx_strand_id
1 'polypeptide(L)' 'MSPIIQTEADKLISLVDTKGKISAKEASKILGLKERQVEEWADFLEKHGILNLKLNFFNLKLISKKKKP' A
#
# COMPACT_ATOMS: atom_id res chain seq x y z
N MET A 1 -24.85 21.75 -0.92
CA MET A 1 -24.48 20.40 -0.45
C MET A 1 -23.91 19.67 -1.66
N SER A 2 -22.60 19.65 -1.80
CA SER A 2 -21.95 19.02 -2.96
C SER A 2 -22.11 17.50 -2.84
N PRO A 3 -22.51 16.77 -3.88
CA PRO A 3 -22.52 15.31 -3.81
C PRO A 3 -21.08 14.88 -3.52
N ILE A 4 -20.89 14.10 -2.46
CA ILE A 4 -19.61 13.49 -2.14
C ILE A 4 -19.38 12.46 -3.25
N ILE A 5 -18.71 12.87 -4.33
CA ILE A 5 -18.29 11.96 -5.38
C ILE A 5 -17.18 11.13 -4.76
N GLN A 6 -17.55 9.96 -4.22
CA GLN A 6 -16.61 9.04 -3.62
C GLN A 6 -15.85 8.36 -4.75
N THR A 7 -14.60 8.78 -4.95
CA THR A 7 -13.74 8.24 -5.99
C THR A 7 -13.15 6.91 -5.54
N GLU A 8 -12.57 6.17 -6.47
CA GLU A 8 -11.88 4.93 -6.14
C GLU A 8 -10.63 5.16 -5.27
N ALA A 9 -10.03 6.37 -5.34
CA ALA A 9 -8.97 6.79 -4.42
C ALA A 9 -9.50 6.97 -2.99
N ASP A 10 -10.69 7.52 -2.80
CA ASP A 10 -11.34 7.62 -1.48
C ASP A 10 -11.59 6.24 -0.86
N LYS A 11 -11.91 5.25 -1.70
CA LYS A 11 -12.07 3.85 -1.26
C LYS A 11 -10.72 3.27 -0.81
N LEU A 12 -9.63 3.58 -1.50
CA LEU A 12 -8.29 3.16 -1.10
C LEU A 12 -7.90 3.76 0.26
N ILE A 13 -8.16 5.05 0.48
CA ILE A 13 -7.92 5.73 1.76
C ILE A 13 -8.73 5.05 2.87
N SER A 14 -10.04 4.88 2.67
CA SER A 14 -10.94 4.25 3.63
C SER A 14 -10.51 2.82 3.98
N LEU A 15 -10.01 2.08 2.98
CA LEU A 15 -9.52 0.71 3.15
C LEU A 15 -8.23 0.68 4.00
N VAL A 16 -7.32 1.63 3.77
CA VAL A 16 -6.10 1.77 4.58
C VAL A 16 -6.45 2.20 6.00
N ASP A 17 -7.37 3.14 6.20
CA ASP A 17 -7.82 3.58 7.53
C ASP A 17 -8.46 2.45 8.32
N THR A 18 -9.27 1.61 7.66
CA THR A 18 -9.95 0.49 8.32
C THR A 18 -8.98 -0.64 8.69
N LYS A 19 -8.00 -0.95 7.84
CA LYS A 19 -7.04 -2.03 8.09
C LYS A 19 -5.78 -1.59 8.85
N GLY A 20 -5.51 -0.28 8.91
CA GLY A 20 -4.27 0.31 9.40
C GLY A 20 -3.08 0.15 8.43
N LYS A 21 -2.90 -1.02 7.82
CA LYS A 21 -1.90 -1.30 6.77
C LYS A 21 -2.45 -2.30 5.77
N ILE A 22 -2.18 -2.08 4.49
CA ILE A 22 -2.55 -3.01 3.42
C ILE A 22 -1.49 -2.97 2.31
N SER A 23 -1.19 -4.11 1.71
CA SER A 23 -0.33 -4.17 0.52
C SER A 23 -1.09 -3.74 -0.74
N ALA A 24 -0.39 -3.18 -1.74
CA ALA A 24 -1.00 -2.84 -3.03
C ALA A 24 -1.68 -4.06 -3.68
N LYS A 25 -1.11 -5.24 -3.49
CA LYS A 25 -1.66 -6.54 -3.91
C LYS A 25 -2.97 -6.93 -3.25
N GLU A 26 -3.12 -6.66 -1.96
CA GLU A 26 -4.38 -6.92 -1.27
C GLU A 26 -5.44 -5.87 -1.62
N ALA A 27 -5.03 -4.61 -1.68
CA ALA A 27 -5.90 -3.51 -2.06
C ALA A 27 -6.43 -3.69 -3.50
N SER A 28 -5.60 -4.13 -4.44
CA SER A 28 -6.00 -4.40 -5.82
C SER A 28 -7.10 -5.47 -5.91
N LYS A 29 -6.97 -6.56 -5.14
CA LYS A 29 -7.98 -7.63 -5.06
C LYS A 29 -9.30 -7.15 -4.45
N ILE A 30 -9.24 -6.32 -3.42
CA ILE A 30 -10.43 -5.80 -2.74
C ILE A 30 -11.16 -4.77 -3.59
N LEU A 31 -10.41 -3.89 -4.27
CA LEU A 31 -10.97 -2.81 -5.09
C LEU A 31 -11.28 -3.24 -6.52
N GLY A 32 -10.84 -4.42 -6.95
CA GLY A 32 -11.00 -4.90 -8.34
C GLY A 32 -10.13 -4.16 -9.35
N LEU A 33 -9.00 -3.61 -8.89
CA LEU A 33 -8.10 -2.77 -9.68
C LEU A 33 -6.81 -3.51 -10.03
N LYS A 34 -6.03 -2.95 -10.96
CA LYS A 34 -4.67 -3.44 -11.23
C LYS A 34 -3.74 -2.97 -10.11
N GLU A 35 -2.80 -3.83 -9.68
CA GLU A 35 -1.76 -3.48 -8.70
C GLU A 35 -1.08 -2.15 -9.04
N ARG A 36 -0.63 -1.99 -10.30
CA ARG A 36 0.00 -0.75 -10.77
C ARG A 36 -0.84 0.50 -10.55
N GLN A 37 -2.15 0.41 -10.77
CA GLN A 37 -3.06 1.55 -10.57
C GLN A 37 -3.18 1.90 -9.08
N VAL A 38 -3.20 0.89 -8.22
CA VAL A 38 -3.18 1.08 -6.76
C VAL A 38 -1.85 1.71 -6.31
N GLU A 39 -0.72 1.28 -6.89
CA GLU A 39 0.60 1.88 -6.63
C GLU A 39 0.65 3.34 -7.07
N GLU A 40 0.20 3.67 -8.29
CA GLU A 40 0.14 5.05 -8.79
C GLU A 40 -0.70 5.96 -7.89
N TRP A 41 -1.83 5.45 -7.40
CA TRP A 41 -2.66 6.20 -6.45
C TRP A 41 -2.01 6.32 -5.08
N ALA A 42 -1.36 5.27 -4.59
CA ALA A 42 -0.66 5.31 -3.32
C ALA A 42 0.49 6.33 -3.36
N ASP A 43 1.28 6.36 -4.43
CA ASP A 43 2.33 7.35 -4.67
C ASP A 43 1.77 8.77 -4.74
N PHE A 44 0.64 8.96 -5.41
CA PHE A 44 -0.03 10.25 -5.49
C PHE A 44 -0.51 10.71 -4.11
N LEU A 45 -1.20 9.85 -3.37
CA LEU A 45 -1.74 10.15 -2.05
C LEU A 45 -0.64 10.40 -1.02
N GLU A 46 0.51 9.72 -1.13
CA GLU A 46 1.68 9.99 -0.31
C GLU A 46 2.28 11.38 -0.59
N LYS A 47 2.45 11.75 -1.87
CA LYS A 47 2.95 13.09 -2.25
C LYS A 47 2.07 14.22 -1.71
N HIS A 48 0.77 13.98 -1.58
CA HIS A 48 -0.18 14.93 -1.01
C HIS A 48 -0.31 14.83 0.52
N GLY A 49 0.44 13.94 1.17
CA GLY A 49 0.43 13.76 2.63
C GLY A 49 -0.83 13.10 3.18
N ILE A 50 -1.63 12.45 2.33
CA ILE A 50 -2.88 11.79 2.70
C ILE A 50 -2.61 10.36 3.22
N LEU A 51 -1.69 9.65 2.58
CA LEU A 51 -1.24 8.31 2.99
C LEU A 51 0.27 8.30 3.26
N ASN A 52 0.75 7.29 3.96
CA ASN A 52 2.17 7.11 4.26
C ASN A 52 2.59 5.71 3.82
N LEU A 53 3.40 5.59 2.77
CA LEU A 53 3.85 4.30 2.26
C LEU A 53 5.02 3.80 3.11
N LYS A 54 4.72 2.86 4.01
CA LYS A 54 5.78 2.12 4.71
C LYS A 54 6.34 1.03 3.81
N LEU A 55 7.44 1.36 3.14
CA LEU A 55 8.29 0.41 2.44
C LEU A 55 9.00 -0.50 3.47
N ASN A 56 8.36 -1.61 3.85
CA ASN A 56 8.98 -2.61 4.72
C ASN A 56 10.00 -3.45 3.92
N PHE A 57 11.18 -2.89 3.66
CA PHE A 57 12.32 -3.57 3.03
C PHE A 57 13.07 -4.52 3.98
N PHE A 58 12.40 -5.46 4.65
CA PHE A 58 13.08 -6.41 5.52
C PHE A 58 12.64 -7.85 5.29
N ASN A 59 13.28 -8.49 4.31
CA ASN A 59 13.54 -9.94 4.32
C ASN A 59 15.04 -10.19 4.11
N LEU A 60 15.85 -9.52 4.93
CA LEU A 60 17.30 -9.72 4.95
C LEU A 60 17.57 -11.02 5.74
N LYS A 61 17.70 -12.14 5.02
CA LYS A 61 18.08 -13.42 5.63
C LYS A 61 19.60 -13.53 5.67
N LEU A 62 20.17 -13.29 6.85
CA LEU A 62 21.57 -13.57 7.12
C LEU A 62 21.76 -15.07 7.33
N ILE A 63 22.52 -15.71 6.44
CA ILE A 63 22.94 -17.10 6.56
C ILE A 63 24.30 -17.19 7.24
N SER A 64 24.49 -18.17 8.11
CA SER A 64 25.76 -18.38 8.82
C SER A 64 26.88 -18.74 7.85
N LYS A 65 28.01 -18.02 7.88
CA LYS A 65 29.25 -18.46 7.22
C LYS A 65 29.84 -19.60 8.06
N LYS A 66 29.64 -20.85 7.64
CA LYS A 66 30.32 -22.00 8.28
C LYS A 66 31.83 -21.78 8.22
N LYS A 67 32.47 -21.55 9.36
CA LYS A 67 33.92 -21.74 9.52
C LYS A 67 34.11 -23.26 9.63
N LYS A 68 34.58 -23.89 8.55
CA LYS A 68 34.97 -25.30 8.57
C LYS A 68 36.15 -25.45 9.57
N PRO A 69 36.22 -26.52 10.37
CA PRO A 69 37.31 -26.74 11.32
C PRO A 69 38.67 -26.78 10.61
#